data_AF-A0A0J7K0K6-F1
#
_entry.id   AF-A0A0J7K0K6-F1
#
_cell.length_a   1.000
_cell.length_b   1.000
_cell.length_c   1.000
_cell.angle_alpha   90.00
_cell.angle_beta   90.00
_cell.angle_gamma   90.00
#
_symmetry.space_group_name_H-M   'P 1'
#
loop_
_entity.id
_entity.type
_entity.pdbx_description
1 polymer ?
#
loop_
_entity_poly.entity_id
_entity_poly.type
_entity_poly.pdbx_seq_one_letter_code
_entity_poly.pdbx_strand_id
1 'polypeptide(L)'
;MKRNIEQRYAIKFCVKLKKSATETFSSLTEAYGDATLLRNMVFKWHRAFKEGRENVENEPRSGKPISSTNDQNVKVVRALMAKDRRLSVRMIAEQTGLDKNAIHRILTDDLRMRKICAKLVPKHLSVEQKAIRLKICQDLLGRLEIEPNFLDKVITGDESWMYEYDPETKQQSEEWHTKNSPRSKKARMSRSKVKTMIIVFFDSRGIVHKNLYLQD
;
A
#
# COMPACT_ATOMS: atom_id res chain seq x y z
N MET A 1 -33.80 3.38 10.55
CA MET A 1 -33.55 3.43 9.08
C MET A 1 -34.67 2.75 8.28
N LYS A 2 -35.05 1.49 8.60
CA LYS A 2 -36.13 0.75 7.89
C LYS A 2 -37.52 1.43 7.92
N ARG A 3 -37.93 2.00 9.06
CA ARG A 3 -39.25 2.69 9.23
C ARG A 3 -39.48 3.88 8.28
N ASN A 4 -38.41 4.58 7.88
CA ASN A 4 -38.53 5.73 6.98
C ASN A 4 -38.72 5.33 5.51
N ILE A 5 -38.36 4.09 5.13
CA ILE A 5 -38.52 3.59 3.75
C ILE A 5 -39.95 3.12 3.52
N GLU A 6 -40.53 2.42 4.50
CA GLU A 6 -41.92 1.96 4.47
C GLU A 6 -42.91 3.11 4.27
N GLN A 7 -42.78 4.19 5.05
CA GLN A 7 -43.62 5.37 4.87
C GLN A 7 -43.42 6.05 3.52
N ARG A 8 -42.23 5.97 2.89
CA ARG A 8 -42.02 6.49 1.53
C ARG A 8 -42.72 5.65 0.46
N TYR A 9 -42.80 4.33 0.64
CA TYR A 9 -43.64 3.48 -0.21
C TYR A 9 -45.12 3.84 -0.06
N ALA A 10 -45.58 4.09 1.17
CA ALA A 10 -46.95 4.55 1.41
C ALA A 10 -47.24 5.92 0.76
N ILE A 11 -46.28 6.86 0.78
CA ILE A 11 -46.39 8.14 0.04
C ILE A 11 -46.51 7.86 -1.46
N LYS A 12 -45.63 7.02 -2.02
CA LYS A 12 -45.65 6.66 -3.46
C LYS A 12 -46.98 6.02 -3.87
N PHE A 13 -47.53 5.15 -3.02
CA PHE A 13 -48.86 4.57 -3.20
C PHE A 13 -49.97 5.64 -3.22
N CYS A 14 -49.94 6.60 -2.28
CA CYS A 14 -50.92 7.69 -2.25
C CYS A 14 -50.86 8.60 -3.49
N VAL A 15 -49.65 8.85 -4.03
CA VAL A 15 -49.49 9.58 -5.30
C VAL A 15 -50.13 8.82 -6.46
N LYS A 16 -49.96 7.49 -6.53
CA LYS A 16 -50.60 6.65 -7.56
C LYS A 16 -52.13 6.64 -7.44
N LEU A 17 -52.67 6.76 -6.22
CA LEU A 17 -54.10 6.96 -5.95
C LEU A 17 -54.59 8.38 -6.26
N LYS A 18 -53.73 9.27 -6.78
CA LYS A 18 -54.04 10.68 -7.08
C LYS A 18 -54.48 11.51 -5.86
N LYS A 19 -54.13 11.09 -4.65
CA LYS A 19 -54.36 11.86 -3.42
C LYS A 19 -53.44 13.08 -3.35
N SER A 20 -53.94 14.17 -2.77
CA SER A 20 -53.15 15.37 -2.49
C SER A 20 -52.08 15.10 -1.42
N ALA A 21 -51.07 15.98 -1.35
CA ALA A 21 -50.02 15.86 -0.34
C ALA A 21 -50.56 15.99 1.10
N THR A 22 -51.61 16.79 1.29
CA THR A 22 -52.27 17.01 2.57
C THR A 22 -53.05 15.76 3.02
N GLU A 23 -53.81 15.14 2.11
CA GLU A 23 -54.51 13.87 2.38
C GLU A 23 -53.53 12.73 2.62
N THR A 24 -52.39 12.72 1.91
CA THR A 24 -51.32 11.75 2.11
C THR A 24 -50.72 11.89 3.51
N PHE A 25 -50.48 13.12 3.98
CA PHE A 25 -50.00 13.36 5.33
C PHE A 25 -51.03 12.95 6.39
N SER A 26 -52.31 13.24 6.17
CA SER A 26 -53.39 12.81 7.08
C SER A 26 -53.49 11.28 7.16
N SER A 27 -53.45 10.60 6.01
CA SER A 27 -53.50 9.12 5.95
C SER A 27 -52.28 8.48 6.62
N LEU A 28 -51.11 9.09 6.49
CA LEU A 28 -49.90 8.62 7.18
C LEU A 28 -49.99 8.87 8.70
N THR A 29 -50.51 10.02 9.11
CA THR A 29 -50.66 10.36 10.53
C THR A 29 -51.65 9.42 11.22
N GLU A 30 -52.74 9.05 10.52
CA GLU A 30 -53.71 8.06 11.00
C GLU A 30 -53.08 6.66 11.14
N ALA A 31 -52.29 6.22 10.16
CA ALA A 31 -51.70 4.88 10.15
C ALA A 31 -50.47 4.73 11.07
N TYR A 32 -49.65 5.76 11.21
CA TYR A 32 -48.35 5.70 11.89
C TYR A 32 -48.27 6.56 13.17
N GLY A 33 -49.27 7.40 13.47
CA GLY A 33 -49.34 8.23 14.68
C GLY A 33 -48.10 9.12 14.86
N ASP A 34 -47.53 9.10 16.07
CA ASP A 34 -46.32 9.88 16.42
C ASP A 34 -45.06 9.45 15.67
N ALA A 35 -45.06 8.26 15.06
CA ALA A 35 -43.95 7.76 14.27
C ALA A 35 -43.97 8.26 12.80
N THR A 36 -44.90 9.13 12.45
CA THR A 36 -45.07 9.67 11.09
C THR A 36 -43.92 10.59 10.69
N LEU A 37 -43.51 10.52 9.41
CA LEU A 37 -42.56 11.46 8.83
C LEU A 37 -43.07 12.90 8.99
N LEU A 38 -42.16 13.82 9.31
CA LEU A 38 -42.47 15.24 9.39
C LEU A 38 -43.16 15.73 8.11
N ARG A 39 -44.13 16.63 8.27
CA ARG A 39 -44.96 17.17 7.18
C ARG A 39 -44.13 17.67 5.99
N ASN A 40 -43.01 18.35 6.25
CA ASN A 40 -42.09 18.83 5.21
C ASN A 40 -41.45 17.70 4.38
N MET A 41 -41.10 16.58 5.01
CA MET A 41 -40.53 15.41 4.36
C MET A 41 -41.59 14.69 3.52
N VAL A 42 -42.82 14.55 4.04
CA VAL A 42 -43.94 13.96 3.29
C VAL A 42 -44.22 14.77 2.02
N PHE A 43 -44.30 16.10 2.14
CA PHE A 43 -44.55 16.97 0.98
C PHE A 43 -43.39 16.94 -0.04
N LYS A 44 -42.14 16.89 0.43
CA LYS A 44 -40.97 16.76 -0.44
C LYS A 44 -41.00 15.46 -1.24
N TRP A 45 -41.27 14.33 -0.59
CA TRP A 45 -41.35 13.03 -1.24
C TRP A 45 -42.57 12.91 -2.14
N HIS A 46 -43.73 13.43 -1.74
CA HIS A 46 -44.95 13.46 -2.54
C HIS A 46 -44.72 14.24 -3.85
N ARG A 47 -44.11 15.43 -3.76
CA ARG A 47 -43.72 16.21 -4.94
C ARG A 47 -42.76 15.43 -5.84
N ALA A 48 -41.70 14.84 -5.29
CA ALA A 48 -40.72 14.09 -6.07
C ALA A 48 -41.35 12.90 -6.82
N PHE A 49 -42.27 12.16 -6.18
CA PHE A 49 -43.00 11.07 -6.84
C PHE A 49 -44.00 11.57 -7.88
N LYS A 50 -44.65 12.72 -7.65
CA LYS A 50 -45.53 13.37 -8.62
C LYS A 50 -44.76 13.85 -9.87
N GLU A 51 -43.51 14.25 -9.69
CA GLU A 51 -42.58 14.66 -10.76
C GLU A 51 -41.91 13.47 -11.48
N GLY A 52 -42.30 12.22 -11.16
CA GLY A 52 -41.86 11.03 -11.90
C GLY A 52 -40.68 10.27 -11.28
N ARG A 53 -40.23 10.60 -10.07
CA ARG A 53 -39.23 9.78 -9.35
C ARG A 53 -39.81 8.40 -9.04
N GLU A 54 -39.06 7.34 -9.28
CA GLU A 54 -39.49 5.98 -8.91
C GLU A 54 -38.76 5.41 -7.68
N ASN A 55 -37.53 5.85 -7.42
CA ASN A 55 -36.72 5.33 -6.32
C ASN A 55 -37.11 5.95 -4.96
N VAL A 56 -37.33 5.09 -3.95
CA VAL A 56 -37.65 5.45 -2.56
C VAL A 56 -36.40 5.70 -1.70
N GLU A 57 -35.23 5.28 -2.17
CA GLU A 57 -33.97 5.53 -1.48
C GLU A 57 -33.54 6.98 -1.62
N ASN A 58 -32.74 7.45 -0.65
CA ASN A 58 -32.12 8.76 -0.77
C ASN A 58 -31.22 8.76 -2.00
N GLU A 59 -31.21 9.88 -2.73
CA GLU A 59 -30.20 10.07 -3.76
C GLU A 59 -28.80 10.06 -3.15
N PRO A 60 -27.78 9.69 -3.95
CA PRO A 60 -26.39 9.86 -3.55
C PRO A 60 -26.21 11.31 -3.10
N ARG A 61 -25.86 11.52 -1.84
CA ARG A 61 -25.53 12.85 -1.36
C ARG A 61 -24.20 13.22 -1.99
N SER A 62 -24.17 14.31 -2.76
CA SER A 62 -22.92 14.99 -3.06
C SER A 62 -22.31 15.41 -1.73
N GLY A 63 -21.29 14.68 -1.28
CA GLY A 63 -20.52 15.05 -0.10
C GLY A 63 -19.87 16.42 -0.29
N LYS A 64 -19.32 16.98 0.79
CA LYS A 64 -18.46 18.17 0.69
C LYS A 64 -17.37 17.86 -0.35
N PRO A 65 -17.18 18.70 -1.39
CA PRO A 65 -16.04 18.52 -2.28
C PRO A 65 -14.79 18.60 -1.41
N ILE A 66 -13.99 17.53 -1.41
CA ILE A 66 -12.67 17.59 -0.80
C ILE A 66 -11.86 18.49 -1.73
N SER A 67 -11.85 19.79 -1.43
CA SER A 67 -11.33 20.85 -2.31
C SER A 67 -9.85 20.67 -2.70
N SER A 68 -9.14 19.74 -2.06
CA SER A 68 -7.73 19.49 -2.29
C SER A 68 -7.43 18.30 -3.23
N THR A 69 -8.36 17.37 -3.44
CA THR A 69 -8.24 16.19 -4.33
C THR A 69 -9.11 16.35 -5.58
N ASN A 70 -8.90 17.44 -6.32
CA ASN A 70 -9.47 17.58 -7.66
C ASN A 70 -8.68 16.70 -8.66
N ASP A 71 -9.32 16.20 -9.71
CA ASP A 71 -8.67 15.37 -10.75
C ASP A 71 -7.46 16.09 -11.38
N GLN A 72 -7.53 17.42 -11.46
CA GLN A 72 -6.41 18.26 -11.90
C GLN A 72 -5.20 18.17 -10.96
N ASN A 73 -5.41 18.22 -9.64
CA ASN A 73 -4.33 18.11 -8.65
C ASN A 73 -3.71 16.71 -8.70
N VAL A 74 -4.53 15.67 -8.87
CA VAL A 74 -4.07 14.29 -9.05
C VAL A 74 -3.18 14.18 -10.29
N LYS A 75 -3.57 14.79 -11.42
CA LYS A 75 -2.76 14.84 -12.65
C LYS A 75 -1.42 15.54 -12.44
N VAL A 76 -1.41 16.68 -11.75
CA VAL A 76 -0.17 17.42 -11.45
C VAL A 76 0.77 16.58 -10.57
N VAL A 77 0.27 15.99 -9.49
CA VAL A 77 1.09 15.13 -8.61
C VAL A 77 1.58 13.89 -9.36
N ARG A 78 0.75 13.29 -10.22
CA ARG A 78 1.14 12.15 -11.07
C ARG A 78 2.28 12.51 -12.02
N ALA A 79 2.23 13.69 -12.65
CA ALA A 79 3.29 14.17 -13.52
C ALA A 79 4.62 14.37 -12.75
N LEU A 80 4.55 14.91 -11.54
CA LEU A 80 5.73 15.03 -10.66
C LEU A 80 6.32 13.66 -10.31
N MET A 81 5.47 12.68 -9.96
CA MET A 81 5.91 11.31 -9.68
C MET A 81 6.45 10.58 -10.90
N ALA A 82 6.03 10.93 -12.12
CA ALA A 82 6.62 10.39 -13.34
C ALA A 82 8.05 10.92 -13.56
N LYS A 83 8.31 12.18 -13.17
CA LYS A 83 9.62 12.82 -13.27
C LYS A 83 10.60 12.36 -12.20
N ASP A 84 10.19 12.40 -10.93
CA ASP A 84 11.01 11.94 -9.80
C ASP A 84 10.17 11.36 -8.66
N ARG A 85 10.29 10.03 -8.48
CA ARG A 85 9.60 9.27 -7.42
C ARG A 85 10.25 9.39 -6.04
N ARG A 86 11.41 10.05 -5.92
CA ARG A 86 12.14 10.19 -4.65
C ARG A 86 11.68 11.40 -3.84
N LEU A 87 10.98 12.35 -4.46
CA LEU A 87 10.47 13.56 -3.84
C LEU A 87 9.75 13.26 -2.51
N SER A 88 9.95 14.15 -1.54
CA SER A 88 9.22 14.09 -0.27
C SER A 88 7.84 14.74 -0.43
N VAL A 89 6.89 14.34 0.41
CA VAL A 89 5.56 14.99 0.47
C VAL A 89 5.69 16.51 0.66
N ARG A 90 6.69 16.95 1.43
CA ARG A 90 6.99 18.38 1.64
C ARG A 90 7.43 19.08 0.34
N MET A 91 8.34 18.48 -0.43
CA MET A 91 8.79 19.06 -1.70
C MET A 91 7.65 19.14 -2.72
N ILE A 92 6.79 18.12 -2.74
CA ILE A 92 5.60 18.12 -3.61
C ILE A 92 4.65 19.24 -3.17
N ALA A 93 4.47 19.47 -1.86
CA ALA A 93 3.64 20.55 -1.33
C ALA A 93 4.17 21.93 -1.74
N GLU A 94 5.47 22.14 -1.61
CA GLU A 94 6.12 23.39 -2.02
C GLU A 94 5.99 23.65 -3.53
N GLN A 95 6.06 22.60 -4.37
CA GLN A 95 5.92 22.73 -5.82
C GLN A 95 4.47 22.90 -6.30
N THR A 96 3.50 22.31 -5.60
CA THR A 96 2.10 22.29 -6.02
C THR A 96 1.22 23.30 -5.27
N GLY A 97 1.70 23.86 -4.15
CA GLY A 97 0.92 24.70 -3.25
C GLY A 97 -0.15 23.94 -2.46
N LEU A 98 -0.19 22.60 -2.57
CA LEU A 98 -1.20 21.77 -1.92
C LEU A 98 -0.81 21.44 -0.48
N ASP A 99 -1.83 21.21 0.36
CA ASP A 99 -1.62 20.71 1.71
C ASP A 99 -0.94 19.33 1.70
N LYS A 100 -0.06 19.09 2.68
CA LYS A 100 0.70 17.84 2.80
C LYS A 100 -0.22 16.63 2.99
N ASN A 101 -1.33 16.76 3.71
CA ASN A 101 -2.27 15.65 3.91
C ASN A 101 -3.07 15.35 2.63
N ALA A 102 -3.33 16.37 1.81
CA ALA A 102 -3.94 16.17 0.50
C ALA A 102 -3.00 15.40 -0.42
N ILE A 103 -1.72 15.77 -0.47
CA ILE A 103 -0.71 15.04 -1.25
C ILE A 103 -0.56 13.61 -0.75
N HIS A 104 -0.51 13.40 0.57
CA HIS A 104 -0.44 12.05 1.12
C HIS A 104 -1.61 11.20 0.65
N ARG A 105 -2.86 11.72 0.72
CA ARG A 105 -4.06 11.04 0.19
C ARG A 105 -3.98 10.79 -1.31
N ILE A 106 -3.55 11.76 -2.10
CA ILE A 106 -3.37 11.58 -3.55
C ILE A 106 -2.38 10.45 -3.83
N LEU A 107 -1.25 10.41 -3.12
CA LEU A 107 -0.24 9.37 -3.30
C LEU A 107 -0.75 7.99 -2.88
N THR A 108 -1.40 7.86 -1.72
CA THR A 108 -1.81 6.54 -1.18
C THR A 108 -3.14 6.03 -1.73
N ASP A 109 -4.11 6.91 -1.90
CA ASP A 109 -5.51 6.53 -2.16
C ASP A 109 -5.81 6.62 -3.66
N ASP A 110 -5.47 7.74 -4.31
CA ASP A 110 -5.76 7.97 -5.73
C ASP A 110 -4.72 7.29 -6.65
N LEU A 111 -3.43 7.41 -6.32
CA LEU A 111 -2.32 6.85 -7.11
C LEU A 111 -1.87 5.47 -6.63
N ARG A 112 -2.34 5.00 -5.47
CA ARG A 112 -1.99 3.70 -4.87
C ARG A 112 -0.47 3.46 -4.76
N MET A 113 0.29 4.52 -4.53
CA MET A 113 1.74 4.47 -4.38
C MET A 113 2.16 4.19 -2.94
N ARG A 114 3.31 3.51 -2.79
CA ARG A 114 3.98 3.30 -1.51
C ARG A 114 5.45 3.68 -1.64
N LYS A 115 5.99 4.42 -0.67
CA LYS A 115 7.41 4.75 -0.63
C LYS A 115 8.18 3.57 -0.03
N ILE A 116 9.12 3.02 -0.80
CA ILE A 116 9.91 1.84 -0.44
C ILE A 116 11.38 2.17 -0.66
N CYS A 117 12.26 1.67 0.21
CA CYS A 117 13.70 1.79 0.04
C CYS A 117 14.18 0.95 -1.17
N ALA A 118 15.19 1.45 -1.90
CA ALA A 118 15.82 0.68 -2.95
C ALA A 118 16.48 -0.59 -2.37
N LYS A 119 16.46 -1.69 -3.13
CA LYS A 119 17.20 -2.90 -2.77
C LYS A 119 18.69 -2.66 -2.98
N LEU A 120 19.50 -3.03 -1.99
CA LEU A 120 20.95 -3.07 -2.16
C LEU A 120 21.29 -4.24 -3.09
N VAL A 121 22.03 -3.96 -4.16
CA VAL A 121 22.50 -4.98 -5.12
C VAL A 121 24.02 -4.97 -5.15
N PRO A 122 24.69 -6.13 -5.36
CA PRO A 122 26.16 -6.19 -5.37
C PRO A 122 26.80 -5.26 -6.41
N LYS A 123 26.18 -5.10 -7.58
CA LYS A 123 26.69 -4.26 -8.67
C LYS A 123 25.59 -3.86 -9.65
N HIS A 124 25.73 -2.67 -10.25
CA HIS A 124 24.97 -2.29 -11.43
C HIS A 124 25.62 -2.89 -12.67
N LEU A 125 24.98 -3.92 -13.24
CA LEU A 125 25.51 -4.64 -14.40
C LEU A 125 25.22 -3.89 -15.71
N SER A 126 26.20 -3.90 -16.62
CA SER A 126 26.02 -3.43 -18.00
C SER A 126 25.10 -4.39 -18.79
N VAL A 127 24.66 -3.96 -19.98
CA VAL A 127 23.81 -4.79 -20.85
C VAL A 127 24.57 -6.04 -21.29
N GLU A 128 25.85 -5.89 -21.63
CA GLU A 128 26.75 -6.96 -22.05
C GLU A 128 26.98 -7.97 -20.91
N GLN A 129 27.22 -7.49 -19.68
CA GLN A 129 27.38 -8.34 -18.51
C GLN A 129 26.10 -9.16 -18.22
N LYS A 130 24.92 -8.57 -18.43
CA LYS A 130 23.65 -9.30 -18.30
C LYS A 130 23.49 -10.37 -19.37
N ALA A 131 23.85 -10.07 -20.62
CA ALA A 131 23.79 -11.02 -21.73
C ALA A 131 24.73 -12.21 -21.50
N ILE A 132 25.97 -11.95 -21.06
CA ILE A 132 26.95 -13.00 -20.71
C ILE A 132 26.39 -13.89 -19.59
N ARG A 133 25.85 -13.29 -18.52
CA ARG A 133 25.26 -14.07 -17.42
C ARG A 133 24.07 -14.91 -17.88
N LEU A 134 23.19 -14.37 -18.72
CA LEU A 134 22.06 -15.11 -19.26
C LEU A 134 22.53 -16.32 -20.08
N LYS A 135 23.51 -16.12 -20.96
CA LYS A 135 24.09 -17.19 -21.77
C LYS A 135 24.67 -18.31 -20.90
N ILE A 136 25.51 -17.96 -19.92
CA ILE A 136 26.08 -18.93 -18.98
C ILE A 136 24.98 -19.71 -18.25
N CYS A 137 23.94 -19.03 -17.76
CA CYS A 137 22.82 -19.70 -17.10
C CYS A 137 22.05 -20.64 -18.05
N GLN A 138 21.86 -20.27 -19.32
CA GLN A 138 21.21 -21.13 -20.32
C GLN A 138 22.05 -22.37 -20.63
N ASP A 139 23.37 -22.20 -20.81
CA ASP A 139 24.30 -23.30 -21.06
C ASP A 139 24.31 -24.28 -19.87
N LEU A 140 24.34 -23.76 -18.63
CA LEU A 140 24.27 -24.57 -17.42
C LEU A 140 22.92 -25.29 -17.28
N LEU A 141 21.82 -24.63 -17.63
CA LEU A 141 20.48 -25.23 -17.58
C LEU A 141 20.36 -26.38 -18.58
N GLY A 142 20.79 -26.19 -19.84
CA GLY A 142 20.80 -27.27 -20.83
C GLY A 142 21.68 -28.44 -20.41
N ARG A 143 22.79 -28.18 -19.70
CA ARG A 143 23.61 -29.25 -19.13
C ARG A 143 22.89 -30.05 -18.04
N LEU A 144 22.10 -29.39 -17.19
CA LEU A 144 21.29 -30.05 -16.17
C LEU A 144 20.16 -30.89 -16.76
N GLU A 145 19.62 -30.50 -17.92
CA GLU A 145 18.61 -31.29 -18.64
C GLU A 145 19.18 -32.58 -19.20
N ILE A 146 20.43 -32.55 -19.68
CA ILE A 146 21.14 -33.73 -20.20
C ILE A 146 21.66 -34.61 -19.05
N GLU A 147 22.20 -34.01 -18.00
CA GLU A 147 22.80 -34.68 -16.86
C GLU A 147 22.18 -34.16 -15.55
N PRO A 148 21.06 -34.75 -15.08
CA PRO A 148 20.37 -34.28 -13.88
C PRO A 148 21.23 -34.29 -12.61
N ASN A 149 22.19 -35.21 -12.53
CA ASN A 149 23.10 -35.35 -11.38
C ASN A 149 24.40 -34.54 -11.53
N PHE A 150 24.47 -33.61 -12.49
CA PHE A 150 25.67 -32.81 -12.74
C PHE A 150 26.15 -32.05 -11.49
N LEU A 151 25.22 -31.53 -10.67
CA LEU A 151 25.56 -30.77 -9.47
C LEU A 151 26.26 -31.60 -8.39
N ASP A 152 26.06 -32.93 -8.36
CA ASP A 152 26.73 -33.80 -7.39
C ASP A 152 28.24 -33.95 -7.66
N LYS A 153 28.68 -33.53 -8.85
CA LYS A 153 30.08 -33.56 -9.26
C LYS A 153 30.77 -32.20 -9.12
N VAL A 154 30.03 -31.16 -8.72
CA VAL A 154 30.56 -29.80 -8.59
C VAL A 154 31.10 -29.58 -7.19
N ILE A 155 32.39 -29.25 -7.12
CA ILE A 155 33.00 -28.64 -5.94
C ILE A 155 33.11 -27.14 -6.22
N THR A 156 32.59 -26.30 -5.33
CA THR A 156 32.72 -24.84 -5.40
C THR A 156 33.38 -24.33 -4.14
N GLY A 157 33.88 -23.11 -4.17
CA GLY A 157 34.45 -22.47 -3.00
C GLY A 157 34.49 -20.97 -3.14
N ASP A 158 34.58 -20.29 -2.00
CA ASP A 158 34.69 -18.85 -1.89
C ASP A 158 35.53 -18.46 -0.67
N GLU A 159 35.96 -17.22 -0.65
CA GLU A 159 36.75 -16.63 0.42
C GLU A 159 35.91 -15.56 1.13
N SER A 160 35.93 -15.57 2.46
CA SER A 160 35.18 -14.61 3.27
C SER A 160 36.01 -14.10 4.44
N TRP A 161 35.80 -12.84 4.80
CA TRP A 161 36.41 -12.27 5.99
C TRP A 161 35.53 -12.51 7.21
N MET A 162 36.07 -13.17 8.22
CA MET A 162 35.50 -13.27 9.55
C MET A 162 36.17 -12.27 10.48
N TYR A 163 35.40 -11.36 11.05
CA TYR A 163 35.87 -10.41 12.04
C TYR A 163 35.72 -11.01 13.44
N GLU A 164 36.62 -10.66 14.35
CA GLU A 164 36.54 -11.08 15.77
C GLU A 164 35.18 -10.74 16.40
N TYR A 165 34.64 -9.58 16.02
CA TYR A 165 33.26 -9.21 16.29
C TYR A 165 32.71 -8.37 15.13
N ASP A 166 31.41 -8.53 14.87
CA ASP A 166 30.66 -7.64 14.00
C ASP A 166 29.79 -6.70 14.84
N PRO A 167 29.85 -5.37 14.60
CA PRO A 167 28.91 -4.46 15.20
C PRO A 167 27.50 -4.84 14.79
N GLU A 168 26.68 -5.20 15.78
CA GLU A 168 25.28 -5.54 15.53
C GLU A 168 24.58 -4.37 14.81
N THR A 169 23.81 -4.68 13.77
CA THR A 169 23.12 -3.68 12.96
C THR A 169 21.99 -3.02 13.75
N LYS A 170 21.46 -1.89 13.24
CA LYS A 170 20.30 -1.23 13.86
C LYS A 170 19.07 -2.14 13.97
N GLN A 171 18.90 -3.03 12.99
CA GLN A 171 17.75 -3.93 12.92
C GLN A 171 17.93 -5.13 13.87
N GLN A 172 19.15 -5.64 14.01
CA GLN A 172 19.43 -6.71 14.98
C GLN A 172 19.25 -6.21 16.43
N SER A 173 19.57 -4.95 16.72
CA SER A 173 19.37 -4.32 18.03
C SER A 173 17.93 -3.87 18.31
N GLU A 174 16.94 -4.39 17.58
CA GLU A 174 15.54 -4.01 17.79
C GLU A 174 14.98 -4.67 19.05
N GLU A 175 14.50 -3.84 19.97
CA GLU A 175 13.93 -4.25 21.26
C GLU A 175 12.44 -3.86 21.33
N TRP A 176 11.63 -4.71 21.95
CA TRP A 176 10.23 -4.40 22.22
C TRP A 176 10.14 -3.38 23.36
N HIS A 177 9.60 -2.21 23.06
CA HIS A 177 9.45 -1.10 23.99
C HIS A 177 7.98 -0.76 24.23
N THR A 178 7.64 -0.35 25.45
CA THR A 178 6.37 0.33 25.72
C THR A 178 6.48 1.80 25.35
N LYS A 179 5.35 2.52 25.25
CA LYS A 179 5.34 3.95 24.89
C LYS A 179 6.22 4.82 25.80
N ASN A 180 6.40 4.42 27.06
CA ASN A 180 7.13 5.19 28.08
C ASN A 180 8.54 4.66 28.36
N SER A 181 8.94 3.51 27.80
CA SER A 181 10.26 2.97 28.07
C SER A 181 11.35 3.80 27.39
N PRO A 182 12.46 4.11 28.08
CA PRO A 182 13.57 4.82 27.48
C PRO A 182 14.22 3.95 26.39
N ARG A 183 14.72 4.60 25.34
CA ARG A 183 15.45 3.91 24.27
C ARG A 183 16.83 3.50 24.75
N SER A 184 17.16 2.22 24.61
CA SER A 184 18.50 1.70 24.88
C SER A 184 19.56 2.47 24.06
N LYS A 185 20.64 2.87 24.73
CA LYS A 185 21.75 3.59 24.09
C LYS A 185 22.80 2.59 23.66
N LYS A 186 23.11 2.58 22.37
CA LYS A 186 24.18 1.77 21.80
C LYS A 186 25.34 2.65 21.38
N ALA A 187 26.53 2.37 21.91
CA ALA A 187 27.75 3.01 21.45
C ALA A 187 28.04 2.62 20.00
N ARG A 188 28.52 3.56 19.18
CA ARG A 188 28.97 3.25 17.83
C ARG A 188 30.28 2.48 17.91
N MET A 189 30.27 1.23 17.46
CA MET A 189 31.48 0.42 17.33
C MET A 189 31.96 0.41 15.88
N SER A 190 33.27 0.52 15.67
CA SER A 190 33.90 0.18 14.39
C SER A 190 33.94 -1.34 14.22
N ARG A 191 34.09 -1.83 12.99
CA ARG A 191 34.44 -3.24 12.77
C ARG A 191 35.78 -3.56 13.44
N SER A 192 35.94 -4.79 13.91
CA SER A 192 37.24 -5.22 14.44
C SER A 192 38.32 -5.05 13.37
N LYS A 193 39.51 -4.62 13.81
CA LYS A 193 40.71 -4.62 12.95
C LYS A 193 41.24 -6.03 12.76
N VAL A 194 41.01 -6.90 13.75
CA VAL A 194 41.35 -8.32 13.71
C VAL A 194 40.35 -9.02 12.81
N LYS A 195 40.87 -9.61 11.73
CA LYS A 195 40.08 -10.35 10.75
C LYS A 195 40.85 -11.58 10.31
N THR A 196 40.13 -12.68 10.15
CA THR A 196 40.63 -13.94 9.61
C THR A 196 39.98 -14.15 8.26
N MET A 197 40.77 -14.46 7.23
CA MET A 197 40.19 -14.92 5.97
C MET A 197 39.90 -16.41 6.08
N ILE A 198 38.65 -16.80 5.87
CA ILE A 198 38.27 -18.21 5.70
C ILE A 198 38.11 -18.51 4.22
N ILE A 199 38.73 -19.58 3.77
CA ILE A 199 38.53 -20.15 2.43
C ILE A 199 37.84 -21.49 2.63
N VAL A 200 36.68 -21.69 1.99
CA VAL A 200 35.91 -22.94 2.11
C VAL A 200 35.57 -23.47 0.73
N PHE A 201 35.88 -24.75 0.50
CA PHE A 201 35.39 -25.52 -0.64
C PHE A 201 34.36 -26.55 -0.15
N PHE A 202 33.25 -26.68 -0.86
CA PHE A 202 32.16 -27.59 -0.54
C PHE A 202 31.51 -28.17 -1.80
N ASP A 203 30.91 -29.35 -1.65
CA ASP A 203 30.08 -30.03 -2.65
C ASP A 203 28.64 -30.24 -2.11
N SER A 204 27.82 -31.03 -2.81
CA SER A 204 26.45 -31.33 -2.37
C SER A 204 26.37 -32.14 -1.07
N ARG A 205 27.48 -32.71 -0.58
CA ARG A 205 27.57 -33.54 0.63
C ARG A 205 28.17 -32.80 1.82
N GLY A 206 28.91 -31.71 1.60
CA GLY A 206 29.39 -30.83 2.66
C GLY A 206 30.74 -30.18 2.36
N ILE A 207 31.42 -29.78 3.43
CA ILE A 207 32.74 -29.13 3.33
C ILE A 207 33.79 -30.16 2.91
N VAL A 208 34.44 -29.90 1.78
CA VAL A 208 35.55 -30.70 1.24
C VAL A 208 36.86 -30.23 1.83
N HIS A 209 37.06 -28.91 1.93
CA HIS A 209 38.27 -28.32 2.48
C HIS A 209 37.95 -26.95 3.09
N LYS A 210 38.64 -26.62 4.20
CA LYS A 210 38.62 -25.27 4.76
C LYS A 210 40.01 -24.88 5.23
N ASN A 211 40.38 -23.61 5.03
CA ASN A 211 41.60 -23.04 5.56
C ASN A 211 41.33 -21.67 6.20
N LEU A 212 42.11 -21.32 7.22
CA LEU A 212 42.03 -20.07 7.95
C LEU A 212 43.38 -19.35 7.86
N TYR A 213 43.36 -18.14 7.34
CA TYR A 213 44.53 -17.26 7.29
C TYR A 213 44.33 -16.11 8.26
N LEU A 214 45.08 -16.13 9.35
CA LEU A 214 45.16 -15.01 10.29
C LEU A 214 45.95 -13.88 9.65
N GLN A 215 45.40 -12.67 9.72
CA GLN A 215 46.11 -11.47 9.34
C GLN A 215 46.25 -10.59 10.59
N ASP A 216 47.48 -10.47 11.08
CA ASP A 216 47.85 -9.59 12.20
C ASP A 216 47.70 -8.10 11.83
#